data_AF-A0A6A4GH29-F1
#
_entry.id   AF-A0A6A4GH29-F1
#
_cell.length_a   1.000
_cell.length_b   1.000
_cell.length_c   1.000
_cell.angle_alpha   90.00
_cell.angle_beta   90.00
_cell.angle_gamma   90.00
#
_symmetry.space_group_name_H-M   'P 1'
#
loop_
_entity.id
_entity.type
_entity.pdbx_description
1 polymer ?
#
loop_
_entity_poly.entity_id
_entity_poly.type
_entity_poly.pdbx_seq_one_letter_code
_entity_poly.pdbx_strand_id
1 'polypeptide(L)'
;CSPGTREKILLDIVKWATSTKPDTLGYWMSGMAGTGKSTIAMSICMKLRDEGLLAGSFFCSCQIPECRDYRLIIPTLAYQLEKYSGRFAASLIEALHKDPDLPRRKPEQQVKTLLIEPWQTVIKDQKMLHQALLILDALDECDKA
;
A
#
# COMPACT_ATOMS: atom_id res chain seq x y z
N CYS A 1 -18.98 -2.61 -1.32
CA CYS A 1 -20.02 -1.97 -0.49
C CYS A 1 -21.41 -2.30 -1.03
N SER A 2 -22.43 -2.33 -0.18
CA SER A 2 -23.81 -2.45 -0.67
C SER A 2 -24.20 -1.19 -1.45
N PRO A 3 -24.92 -1.31 -2.59
CA PRO A 3 -25.37 -0.15 -3.36
C PRO A 3 -26.10 0.89 -2.49
N GLY A 4 -25.86 2.18 -2.73
CA GLY A 4 -26.47 3.27 -1.94
C GLY A 4 -25.82 3.55 -0.58
N THR A 5 -24.86 2.74 -0.14
CA THR A 5 -24.16 2.94 1.14
C THR A 5 -22.72 3.38 0.93
N ARG A 6 -22.28 4.35 1.73
CA ARG A 6 -20.88 4.81 1.77
C ARG A 6 -20.35 5.33 0.42
N GLU A 7 -21.24 5.70 -0.50
CA GLU A 7 -20.85 6.21 -1.81
C GLU A 7 -20.08 7.53 -1.70
N LYS A 8 -20.53 8.43 -0.82
CA LYS A 8 -19.86 9.71 -0.57
C LYS A 8 -18.41 9.51 -0.12
N ILE A 9 -18.17 8.68 0.90
CA ILE A 9 -16.80 8.43 1.39
C ILE A 9 -15.93 7.75 0.33
N LEU A 10 -16.49 6.84 -0.48
CA LEU A 10 -15.75 6.24 -1.59
C LEU A 10 -15.34 7.29 -2.63
N LEU A 11 -16.26 8.18 -2.99
CA LEU A 11 -15.98 9.27 -3.93
C LEU A 11 -14.96 10.26 -3.37
N ASP A 12 -15.05 10.60 -2.08
CA ASP A 12 -14.11 11.50 -1.42
C ASP A 12 -12.69 10.90 -1.41
N ILE A 13 -12.55 9.61 -1.11
CA ILE A 13 -11.26 8.92 -1.13
C ILE A 13 -10.69 8.84 -2.55
N VAL A 14 -11.50 8.48 -3.55
CA VAL A 14 -11.03 8.44 -4.96
C VAL A 14 -10.60 9.83 -5.41
N LYS A 15 -11.40 10.86 -5.13
CA LYS A 15 -11.05 12.24 -5.49
C LYS A 15 -9.75 12.71 -4.84
N TRP A 16 -9.52 12.33 -3.58
CA TRP A 16 -8.25 12.58 -2.90
C TRP A 16 -7.10 11.83 -3.58
N ALA A 17 -7.28 10.54 -3.85
CA ALA A 17 -6.31 9.62 -4.47
C ALA A 17 -5.91 9.99 -5.90
N THR A 18 -6.80 10.65 -6.66
CA THR A 18 -6.55 11.06 -8.04
C THR A 18 -6.19 12.55 -8.15
N SER A 19 -6.07 13.27 -7.04
CA SER A 19 -5.76 14.70 -7.05
C SER A 19 -4.31 14.93 -7.49
N THR A 20 -4.07 15.84 -8.43
CA THR A 20 -2.72 16.24 -8.84
C THR A 20 -1.98 17.05 -7.77
N LYS A 21 -2.70 17.57 -6.77
CA LYS A 21 -2.19 18.32 -5.62
C LYS A 21 -2.99 17.91 -4.39
N PRO A 22 -2.76 16.70 -3.83
CA PRO A 22 -3.46 16.28 -2.63
C PRO A 22 -2.99 17.13 -1.45
N ASP A 23 -3.91 17.52 -0.57
CA ASP A 23 -3.61 18.32 0.62
C ASP A 23 -2.77 17.54 1.65
N THR A 24 -2.76 16.21 1.54
CA THR A 24 -2.05 15.29 2.44
C THR A 24 -1.33 14.19 1.67
N LEU A 25 -0.27 13.64 2.27
CA LEU A 25 0.48 12.49 1.73
C LEU A 25 -0.20 11.13 2.02
N GLY A 26 -1.25 11.11 2.82
CA GLY A 26 -1.98 9.90 3.20
C GLY A 26 -3.41 10.19 3.63
N TYR A 27 -4.26 9.17 3.55
CA TYR A 27 -5.65 9.20 4.00
C TYR A 27 -5.82 8.18 5.13
N TRP A 28 -6.18 8.67 6.33
CA TRP A 28 -6.39 7.82 7.50
C TRP A 28 -7.88 7.68 7.79
N MET A 29 -8.39 6.45 7.78
CA MET A 29 -9.78 6.14 8.10
C MET A 29 -9.86 5.37 9.42
N SER A 30 -10.43 5.99 10.45
CA SER A 30 -10.69 5.37 11.74
C SER A 30 -12.19 5.27 12.02
N GLY A 31 -12.57 4.34 12.90
CA GLY A 31 -13.97 4.13 13.28
C GLY A 31 -14.13 2.85 14.07
N MET A 32 -15.29 2.68 14.73
CA MET A 32 -15.58 1.53 15.57
C MET A 32 -15.47 0.20 14.79
N ALA A 33 -15.13 -0.90 15.47
CA ALA A 33 -15.21 -2.24 14.89
C ALA A 33 -16.62 -2.51 14.32
N GLY A 34 -16.71 -3.30 13.24
CA GLY A 34 -18.00 -3.61 12.59
C GLY A 34 -18.60 -2.48 11.73
N THR A 35 -18.01 -1.28 11.69
CA THR A 35 -18.46 -0.18 10.81
C THR A 35 -18.11 -0.37 9.34
N GLY A 36 -17.52 -1.51 8.97
CA GLY A 36 -17.23 -1.90 7.59
C GLY A 36 -16.15 -1.08 6.89
N LYS A 37 -15.14 -0.62 7.63
CA LYS A 37 -13.92 0.02 7.12
C LYS A 37 -13.20 -0.87 6.10
N SER A 38 -13.00 -2.16 6.42
CA SER A 38 -12.41 -3.13 5.49
C SER A 38 -13.22 -3.28 4.20
N THR A 39 -14.55 -3.16 4.27
CA THR A 39 -15.41 -3.13 3.08
C THR A 39 -15.15 -1.89 2.21
N ILE A 40 -14.92 -0.74 2.83
CA ILE A 40 -14.54 0.50 2.12
C ILE A 40 -13.15 0.32 1.50
N ALA A 41 -12.15 -0.13 2.26
CA ALA A 41 -10.78 -0.35 1.79
C ALA A 41 -10.74 -1.31 0.59
N MET A 42 -11.49 -2.42 0.66
CA MET A 42 -11.63 -3.36 -0.46
C MET A 42 -12.31 -2.73 -1.69
N SER A 43 -13.36 -1.93 -1.47
CA SER A 43 -14.06 -1.25 -2.58
C SER A 43 -13.17 -0.20 -3.26
N ILE A 44 -12.32 0.50 -2.49
CA ILE A 44 -11.32 1.43 -3.04
C ILE A 44 -10.22 0.66 -3.79
N CYS A 45 -9.73 -0.47 -3.25
CA CYS A 45 -8.76 -1.31 -3.96
C CYS A 45 -9.28 -1.71 -5.34
N MET A 46 -10.55 -2.14 -5.45
CA MET A 46 -11.15 -2.50 -6.74
C MET A 46 -11.16 -1.30 -7.70
N LYS A 47 -11.65 -0.14 -7.25
CA LYS A 47 -11.70 1.08 -8.07
C LYS A 47 -10.32 1.54 -8.56
N LEU A 48 -9.35 1.63 -7.65
CA LEU A 48 -7.99 2.05 -7.99
C LEU A 48 -7.27 1.03 -8.88
N ARG A 49 -7.59 -0.26 -8.77
CA ARG A 49 -7.07 -1.29 -9.67
C ARG A 49 -7.60 -1.09 -11.08
N ASP A 50 -8.90 -0.83 -11.23
CA ASP A 50 -9.53 -0.58 -12.53
C ASP A 50 -8.98 0.69 -13.19
N GLU A 51 -8.59 1.69 -12.39
CA GLU A 51 -7.95 2.93 -12.85
C GLU A 51 -6.43 2.80 -13.04
N GLY A 52 -5.82 1.66 -12.72
CA GLY A 52 -4.38 1.42 -12.82
C GLY A 52 -3.53 2.20 -11.81
N LEU A 53 -4.12 2.65 -10.70
CA LEU A 53 -3.47 3.44 -9.64
C LEU A 53 -3.08 2.61 -8.41
N LEU A 54 -3.69 1.43 -8.22
CA LEU A 54 -3.37 0.55 -7.10
C LEU A 54 -2.01 -0.11 -7.32
N ALA A 55 -1.01 0.33 -6.58
CA ALA A 55 0.34 -0.21 -6.64
C ALA A 55 0.55 -1.37 -5.64
N GLY A 56 -0.29 -1.46 -4.62
CA GLY A 56 -0.27 -2.56 -3.68
C GLY A 56 -1.34 -2.44 -2.60
N SER A 57 -1.65 -3.56 -1.97
CA SER A 57 -2.48 -3.60 -0.78
C SER A 57 -2.13 -4.77 0.14
N PHE A 58 -2.34 -4.55 1.43
CA PHE A 58 -2.24 -5.58 2.46
C PHE A 58 -3.37 -5.39 3.47
N PHE A 59 -4.08 -6.49 3.78
CA PHE A 59 -5.17 -6.51 4.73
C PHE A 59 -4.73 -7.36 5.91
N CYS A 60 -4.48 -6.73 7.07
CA CYS A 60 -4.18 -7.48 8.28
C CYS A 60 -5.44 -8.24 8.72
N SER A 61 -5.27 -9.44 9.27
CA SER A 61 -6.39 -10.17 9.86
C SER A 61 -5.92 -11.13 10.93
N CYS A 62 -6.54 -11.08 12.12
CA CYS A 62 -6.24 -12.01 13.20
C CYS A 62 -6.64 -13.48 12.88
N GLN A 63 -7.50 -13.66 11.87
CA GLN A 63 -8.04 -14.96 11.47
C GLN A 63 -7.12 -15.71 10.48
N ILE A 64 -6.22 -15.00 9.80
CA ILE A 64 -5.36 -15.57 8.76
C ILE A 64 -3.90 -15.41 9.23
N PRO A 65 -3.17 -16.52 9.51
CA PRO A 65 -1.82 -16.46 10.06
C PRO A 65 -0.85 -15.55 9.31
N GLU A 66 -0.89 -15.57 7.98
CA GLU A 66 -0.04 -14.76 7.12
C GLU A 66 -0.43 -13.28 7.15
N CYS A 67 -1.70 -12.97 7.39
CA CYS A 67 -2.21 -11.60 7.45
C CYS A 67 -2.03 -10.97 8.83
N ARG A 68 -1.79 -11.72 9.91
CA ARG A 68 -1.45 -11.13 11.20
C ARG A 68 0.05 -10.91 11.40
N ASP A 69 0.92 -11.53 10.60
CA ASP A 69 2.36 -11.33 10.71
C ASP A 69 2.79 -10.00 10.10
N TYR A 70 3.04 -8.99 10.96
CA TYR A 70 3.46 -7.66 10.51
C TYR A 70 4.76 -7.68 9.69
N ARG A 71 5.61 -8.71 9.86
CA ARG A 71 6.87 -8.87 9.12
C ARG A 71 6.64 -9.14 7.64
N LEU A 72 5.44 -9.57 7.26
CA LEU A 72 5.07 -9.84 5.87
C LEU A 72 4.53 -8.60 5.15
N ILE A 73 4.16 -7.52 5.86
CA ILE A 73 3.57 -6.32 5.26
C ILE A 73 4.53 -5.70 4.23
N ILE A 74 5.72 -5.29 4.67
CA ILE A 74 6.65 -4.54 3.82
C ILE A 74 7.18 -5.39 2.66
N PRO A 75 7.61 -6.66 2.86
CA PRO A 75 8.03 -7.51 1.74
C PRO A 75 6.91 -7.74 0.72
N THR A 76 5.66 -7.90 1.18
CA THR A 76 4.51 -8.07 0.27
C THR A 76 4.25 -6.82 -0.55
N LEU A 77 4.29 -5.64 0.08
CA LEU A 77 4.12 -4.36 -0.64
C LEU A 77 5.25 -4.12 -1.64
N ALA A 78 6.51 -4.43 -1.27
CA ALA A 78 7.65 -4.30 -2.17
C ALA A 78 7.49 -5.21 -3.39
N TYR A 79 7.07 -6.46 -3.21
CA TYR A 79 6.79 -7.40 -4.30
C TYR A 79 5.66 -6.92 -5.22
N GLN A 80 4.60 -6.31 -4.67
CA GLN A 80 3.52 -5.76 -5.47
C GLN A 80 3.97 -4.53 -6.27
N LEU A 81 4.78 -3.65 -5.67
CA LEU A 81 5.35 -2.47 -6.33
C LEU A 81 6.33 -2.82 -7.45
N GLU A 82 7.10 -3.91 -7.29
CA GLU A 82 7.95 -4.46 -8.35
C GLU A 82 7.15 -4.75 -9.62
N LYS A 83 5.99 -5.39 -9.49
CA LYS A 83 5.09 -5.67 -10.61
C LYS A 83 4.46 -4.42 -11.20
N TYR A 84 4.26 -3.39 -10.37
CA TYR A 84 3.66 -2.14 -10.78
C TYR A 84 4.64 -1.25 -11.56
N SER A 85 5.93 -1.26 -11.22
CA SER A 85 6.94 -0.40 -11.84
C SER A 85 8.25 -1.15 -12.10
N GLY A 86 8.59 -1.34 -13.37
CA GLY A 86 9.85 -1.98 -13.76
C GLY A 86 11.11 -1.24 -13.28
N ARG A 87 11.03 0.07 -13.03
CA ARG A 87 12.13 0.84 -12.43
C ARG A 87 12.27 0.58 -10.94
N PHE A 88 11.14 0.53 -10.24
CA PHE A 88 11.14 0.10 -8.85
C PHE A 88 11.73 -1.31 -8.75
N ALA A 89 11.33 -2.22 -9.65
CA ALA A 89 11.86 -3.57 -9.72
C ALA A 89 13.38 -3.61 -9.87
N ALA A 90 13.93 -2.87 -10.83
CA ALA A 90 15.38 -2.81 -11.03
C ALA A 90 16.12 -2.33 -9.77
N SER A 91 15.63 -1.27 -9.12
CA SER A 91 16.24 -0.75 -7.89
C SER A 91 16.07 -1.70 -6.70
N LEU A 92 14.93 -2.38 -6.58
CA LEU A 92 14.68 -3.37 -5.53
C LEU A 92 15.62 -4.57 -5.68
N ILE A 93 15.76 -5.08 -6.90
CA ILE A 93 16.66 -6.20 -7.23
C ILE A 93 18.12 -5.84 -6.88
N GLU A 94 18.56 -4.62 -7.19
CA GLU A 94 19.89 -4.15 -6.80
C GLU A 94 20.09 -4.12 -5.27
N ALA A 95 19.09 -3.63 -4.53
CA ALA A 95 19.13 -3.62 -3.07
C ALA A 95 19.21 -5.04 -2.49
N LEU A 96 18.41 -5.98 -3.01
CA LEU A 96 18.41 -7.38 -2.58
C LEU A 96 19.69 -8.14 -2.97
N HIS A 97 20.31 -7.81 -4.11
CA HIS A 97 21.61 -8.36 -4.46
C HIS A 97 22.72 -7.89 -3.51
N LYS A 98 22.63 -6.65 -3.02
CA LYS A 98 23.60 -6.09 -2.06
C LYS A 98 23.44 -6.67 -0.65
N ASP A 99 22.21 -6.86 -0.20
CA ASP A 99 21.90 -7.48 1.10
C ASP A 99 20.67 -8.41 0.97
N PRO A 100 20.88 -9.72 0.78
CA PRO A 100 19.79 -10.70 0.66
C PRO A 100 18.94 -10.85 1.92
N ASP A 101 19.45 -10.43 3.09
CA ASP A 101 18.74 -10.52 4.37
C ASP A 101 17.83 -9.32 4.64
N LEU A 102 17.75 -8.33 3.73
CA LEU A 102 16.88 -7.15 3.89
C LEU A 102 15.44 -7.48 4.30
N PRO A 103 14.74 -8.49 3.71
CA PRO A 103 13.37 -8.84 4.11
C PRO A 103 13.24 -9.43 5.53
N ARG A 104 14.36 -9.69 6.21
CA ARG A 104 14.42 -10.19 7.60
C ARG A 104 14.88 -9.12 8.60
N ARG A 105 15.26 -7.93 8.10
CA ARG A 105 15.66 -6.78 8.93
C ARG A 105 14.47 -6.18 9.66
N LYS A 106 14.74 -5.21 10.55
CA LYS A 106 13.69 -4.50 11.28
C LYS A 106 12.79 -3.69 10.34
N PRO A 107 11.50 -3.49 10.65
CA PRO A 107 10.56 -2.79 9.78
C PRO A 107 11.04 -1.41 9.31
N GLU A 108 11.71 -0.63 10.18
CA GLU A 108 12.18 0.71 9.81
C GLU A 108 13.25 0.66 8.71
N GLN A 109 14.12 -0.36 8.76
CA GLN A 109 15.12 -0.60 7.74
C GLN A 109 14.44 -1.07 6.46
N GLN A 110 13.49 -2.00 6.54
CA GLN A 110 12.74 -2.49 5.39
C GLN A 110 11.96 -1.39 4.68
N VAL A 111 11.24 -0.51 5.39
CA VAL A 111 10.53 0.62 4.78
C VAL A 111 11.51 1.49 4.00
N LYS A 112 12.66 1.79 4.59
CA LYS A 112 13.66 2.63 3.94
C LYS A 112 14.23 1.98 2.67
N THR A 113 14.73 0.75 2.77
CA THR A 113 15.53 0.12 1.72
C THR A 113 14.71 -0.64 0.69
N LEU A 114 13.54 -1.15 1.06
CA LEU A 114 12.67 -1.93 0.16
C LEU A 114 11.55 -1.08 -0.46
N LEU A 115 11.18 0.05 0.14
CA LEU A 115 10.12 0.92 -0.39
C LEU A 115 10.63 2.32 -0.79
N ILE A 116 11.19 3.09 0.15
CA ILE A 116 11.50 4.50 -0.07
C ILE A 116 12.65 4.67 -1.08
N GLU A 117 13.79 4.04 -0.83
CA GLU A 117 14.98 4.18 -1.70
C GLU A 117 14.69 3.70 -3.14
N PRO A 118 14.05 2.54 -3.36
CA PRO A 118 13.64 2.14 -4.71
C PRO A 118 12.64 3.10 -5.34
N TRP A 119 11.66 3.62 -4.60
CA TRP A 119 10.67 4.56 -5.14
C TRP A 119 11.27 5.92 -5.50
N GLN A 120 12.32 6.37 -4.81
CA GLN A 120 13.04 7.60 -5.19
C GLN A 120 13.66 7.51 -6.59
N THR A 121 14.06 6.32 -7.04
CA THR A 121 14.56 6.12 -8.41
C THR A 121 13.47 6.31 -9.47
N VAL A 122 12.22 5.97 -9.11
CA VAL A 122 11.04 6.16 -9.96
C VAL A 122 10.71 7.64 -10.12
N ILE A 123 10.73 8.41 -9.02
CA ILE A 123 10.39 9.85 -9.02
C ILE A 123 11.40 10.67 -9.83
N LYS A 124 12.69 10.35 -9.73
CA LYS A 124 13.77 11.08 -10.42
C LYS A 124 13.63 11.09 -11.94
N ASP A 125 12.90 10.15 -12.52
CA ASP A 125 12.77 10.01 -13.97
C ASP A 125 11.70 10.90 -14.61
N GLN A 126 10.88 11.61 -13.83
CA GLN A 126 9.79 12.50 -14.32
C GLN A 126 8.77 11.88 -15.31
N LYS A 127 8.86 10.58 -15.62
CA LYS A 127 7.96 9.86 -16.54
C LYS A 127 6.75 9.21 -15.86
N MET A 128 6.67 9.25 -14.53
CA MET A 128 5.48 8.77 -13.82
C MET A 128 4.36 9.80 -13.95
N LEU A 129 3.40 9.48 -14.81
CA LEU A 129 2.22 10.30 -15.09
C LEU A 129 1.14 10.21 -14.00
N HIS A 130 1.21 9.22 -13.10
CA HIS A 130 0.14 8.92 -12.13
C HIS A 130 0.67 8.57 -10.74
N GLN A 131 -0.14 8.87 -9.71
CA GLN A 131 0.14 8.51 -8.31
C GLN A 131 -0.01 7.00 -8.10
N ALA A 132 0.96 6.40 -7.44
CA ALA A 132 0.93 5.01 -7.03
C ALA A 132 0.41 4.92 -5.59
N LEU A 133 -0.64 4.14 -5.36
CA LEU A 133 -1.30 4.07 -4.07
C LEU A 133 -1.12 2.70 -3.41
N LEU A 134 -0.78 2.73 -2.13
CA LEU A 134 -0.74 1.57 -1.25
C LEU A 134 -1.90 1.64 -0.27
N ILE A 135 -2.59 0.52 -0.07
CA ILE A 135 -3.69 0.42 0.89
C ILE A 135 -3.33 -0.57 1.99
N LEU A 136 -3.40 -0.10 3.24
CA LEU A 136 -3.22 -0.91 4.43
C LEU A 136 -4.52 -0.88 5.23
N ASP A 137 -5.07 -2.06 5.51
CA ASP A 137 -6.28 -2.21 6.32
C ASP A 137 -6.00 -3.00 7.59
N ALA A 138 -6.72 -2.64 8.66
CA ALA A 138 -6.76 -3.34 9.94
C ALA A 138 -5.39 -3.60 10.58
N LEU A 139 -4.43 -2.66 10.47
CA LEU A 139 -3.07 -2.80 11.01
C LEU A 139 -3.03 -3.18 12.51
N ASP A 140 -4.09 -2.83 13.25
CA ASP A 140 -4.31 -3.18 14.65
C ASP A 140 -4.63 -4.67 14.90
N GLU A 141 -4.96 -5.44 13.86
CA GLU A 141 -5.17 -6.90 13.92
C GLU A 141 -3.88 -7.71 13.75
N CYS A 142 -2.76 -7.06 13.47
CA CYS A 142 -1.46 -7.72 13.35
C CYS A 142 -0.85 -8.03 14.74
N ASP A 143 -0.03 -9.09 14.81
CA ASP A 143 0.63 -9.55 16.04
C ASP A 143 1.52 -8.44 16.61
N LYS A 144 1.46 -8.27 17.95
CA LYS A 144 2.29 -7.27 18.63
C LYS A 144 3.73 -7.79 18.76
N ALA A 145 4.69 -6.94 18.42
CA ALA A 145 6.12 -7.21 18.56
C ALA A 145 6.56 -7.31 20.03
#